data_AF-A0A2N2ESP8-F1
#
_entry.id   AF-A0A2N2ESP8-F1
#
_cell.length_a   1.000
_cell.length_b   1.000
_cell.length_c   1.000
_cell.angle_alpha   90.00
_cell.angle_beta   90.00
_cell.angle_gamma   90.00
#
_symmetry.space_group_name_H-M   'P 1'
#
loop_
_entity.id
_entity.type
_entity.pdbx_description
1 polymer ?
#
loop_
_entity_poly.entity_id
_entity_poly.type
_entity_poly.pdbx_seq_one_letter_code
_entity_poly.pdbx_strand_id
1 'polypeptide(L)'
;MTWTNGNKQKVTLTGNVAFTFSAPAGKAASFLLRLVQDATGSRTVTWPAAVKWRGGVAPRQSTAANAIDIVSFYYNGTDYYGCSGSGYQ
;
A
#
# COMPACT_ATOMS: atom_id res chain seq x y z
N MET A 1 6.13 -2.51 -8.17
CA MET A 1 5.84 -1.06 -8.07
C MET A 1 7.14 -0.32 -7.89
N THR A 2 7.42 0.61 -8.78
CA THR A 2 8.65 1.40 -8.75
C THR A 2 8.29 2.81 -8.30
N TRP A 3 8.87 3.26 -7.20
CA TRP A 3 8.63 4.61 -6.67
C TRP A 3 9.19 5.73 -7.56
N THR A 4 9.90 5.37 -8.62
CA THR A 4 10.35 6.29 -9.68
C THR A 4 9.20 6.95 -10.44
N ASN A 5 8.01 6.33 -10.47
CA ASN A 5 6.81 6.92 -11.08
C ASN A 5 6.16 8.02 -10.21
N GLY A 6 6.79 8.37 -9.09
CA GLY A 6 6.32 9.36 -8.15
C GLY A 6 5.94 8.75 -6.80
N ASN A 7 6.02 9.58 -5.77
CA ASN A 7 5.82 9.14 -4.39
C ASN A 7 4.35 8.96 -4.00
N LYS A 8 3.42 9.41 -4.85
CA LYS A 8 1.97 9.26 -4.67
C LYS A 8 1.42 8.43 -5.82
N GLN A 9 0.83 7.29 -5.51
CA GLN A 9 0.32 6.37 -6.53
C GLN A 9 -1.12 5.94 -6.20
N LYS A 10 -1.89 5.62 -7.25
CA LYS A 10 -3.22 5.05 -7.15
C LYS A 10 -3.21 3.67 -7.79
N VAL A 11 -3.82 2.69 -7.14
CA VAL A 11 -4.05 1.35 -7.68
C VAL A 11 -5.51 0.99 -7.48
N THR A 12 -6.16 0.56 -8.57
CA THR A 12 -7.47 -0.09 -8.50
C THR A 12 -7.25 -1.60 -8.40
N LEU A 13 -7.83 -2.23 -7.39
CA LEU A 13 -7.76 -3.66 -7.14
C LEU A 13 -8.81 -4.38 -8.01
N THR A 14 -8.38 -4.85 -9.18
CA THR A 14 -9.20 -5.66 -10.11
C THR A 14 -9.01 -7.16 -9.91
N GLY A 15 -8.32 -7.55 -8.84
CA GLY A 15 -7.96 -8.92 -8.46
C GLY A 15 -7.25 -8.90 -7.10
N ASN A 16 -6.98 -10.08 -6.53
CA ASN A 16 -6.06 -10.16 -5.39
C ASN A 16 -4.66 -9.76 -5.89
N VAL A 17 -3.99 -8.88 -5.15
CA VAL A 17 -2.71 -8.31 -5.57
C VAL A 17 -1.63 -8.65 -4.55
N ALA A 18 -0.47 -9.06 -5.04
CA ALA A 18 0.77 -9.12 -4.27
C ALA A 18 1.67 -7.97 -4.73
N PHE A 19 1.96 -7.02 -3.83
CA PHE A 19 2.85 -5.92 -4.16
C PHE A 19 4.31 -6.34 -4.02
N THR A 20 5.12 -5.85 -4.95
CA THR A 20 6.58 -5.82 -4.87
C THR A 20 7.02 -4.35 -4.86
N PHE A 21 7.85 -3.93 -3.90
CA PHE A 21 8.40 -2.59 -3.86
C PHE A 21 9.86 -2.62 -4.27
N SER A 22 10.23 -1.79 -5.24
CA SER A 22 11.63 -1.55 -5.56
C SER A 22 12.12 -0.39 -4.70
N ALA A 23 13.24 -0.59 -4.00
CA ALA A 23 13.85 0.46 -3.18
C ALA A 23 14.10 1.73 -4.02
N PRO A 24 13.68 2.92 -3.55
CA PRO A 24 14.14 4.16 -4.15
C PRO A 24 15.66 4.25 -3.98
N ALA A 25 16.37 4.84 -4.94
CA ALA A 25 17.84 4.87 -4.95
C ALA A 25 18.43 5.52 -3.68
N GLY A 26 18.78 4.69 -2.69
CA GLY A 26 19.62 5.01 -1.53
C GLY A 26 19.15 6.11 -0.56
N LYS A 27 17.98 6.72 -0.75
CA LYS A 27 17.52 7.86 0.07
C LYS A 27 16.27 7.51 0.86
N ALA A 28 16.19 8.04 2.08
CA ALA A 28 14.96 8.03 2.86
C ALA A 28 13.86 8.74 2.06
N ALA A 29 12.65 8.19 2.08
CA ALA A 29 11.54 8.67 1.27
C ALA A 29 10.20 8.37 1.93
N SER A 30 9.20 9.19 1.61
CA SER A 30 7.82 8.99 2.06
C SER A 30 6.93 8.74 0.86
N PHE A 31 6.04 7.76 0.99
CA PHE A 31 5.16 7.30 -0.06
C PHE A 31 3.72 7.28 0.39
N LEU A 32 2.81 7.48 -0.55
CA LEU A 32 1.37 7.40 -0.33
C LEU A 32 0.73 6.59 -1.44
N LEU A 33 -0.02 5.56 -1.07
CA LEU A 33 -0.71 4.67 -1.96
C LEU A 33 -2.20 4.74 -1.70
N ARG A 34 -2.97 5.18 -2.71
CA ARG A 34 -4.42 5.11 -2.70
C ARG A 34 -4.86 3.81 -3.36
N LEU A 35 -5.41 2.90 -2.55
CA LEU A 35 -6.02 1.66 -3.00
C LEU A 35 -7.51 1.88 -3.19
N VAL A 36 -8.06 1.36 -4.27
CA VAL A 36 -9.50 1.42 -4.56
C VAL A 36 -9.97 0.02 -4.92
N GLN A 37 -10.96 -0.52 -4.22
CA GLN A 37 -11.63 -1.76 -4.61
C GLN A 37 -12.33 -1.57 -5.97
N ASP A 38 -12.43 -2.64 -6.77
CA ASP A 38 -13.29 -2.59 -7.95
C ASP A 38 -14.78 -2.62 -7.57
N ALA A 39 -15.65 -2.67 -8.59
CA ALA A 39 -17.10 -2.69 -8.40
C ALA A 39 -17.63 -3.96 -7.72
N THR A 40 -16.79 -5.00 -7.54
CA THR A 40 -17.15 -6.21 -6.77
C THR A 40 -16.70 -6.10 -5.31
N GLY A 41 -15.49 -5.58 -5.10
CA GLY A 41 -14.85 -5.53 -3.79
C GLY A 41 -14.22 -6.86 -3.37
N SER A 42 -13.91 -6.93 -2.08
CA SER A 42 -13.28 -8.08 -1.41
C SER A 42 -11.96 -8.55 -2.00
N ARG A 43 -11.21 -7.66 -2.66
CA ARG A 43 -9.86 -7.96 -3.12
C ARG A 43 -8.86 -7.80 -2.00
N THR A 44 -7.95 -8.76 -1.89
CA THR A 44 -6.94 -8.77 -0.85
C THR A 44 -5.60 -8.28 -1.37
N VAL A 45 -4.82 -7.66 -0.47
CA VAL A 45 -3.47 -7.21 -0.75
C VAL A 45 -2.48 -7.98 0.10
N THR A 46 -1.47 -8.56 -0.54
CA THR A 46 -0.27 -9.09 0.12
C THR A 46 0.85 -8.07 0.01
N TRP A 47 1.41 -7.66 1.15
CA TRP A 47 2.47 -6.66 1.22
C TRP A 47 3.87 -7.31 1.20
N PRO A 48 4.90 -6.61 0.68
CA PRO A 48 6.27 -7.10 0.77
C PRO A 48 6.73 -7.33 2.21
N ALA A 49 7.56 -8.34 2.45
CA ALA A 49 8.13 -8.64 3.78
C ALA A 49 9.01 -7.50 4.34
N ALA A 50 9.53 -6.62 3.48
CA ALA A 50 10.27 -5.42 3.86
C ALA A 50 9.39 -4.34 4.52
N VAL A 51 8.06 -4.47 4.45
CA VAL A 51 7.13 -3.55 5.11
C VAL A 51 6.89 -4.00 6.55
N LYS A 52 7.35 -3.18 7.49
CA LYS A 52 7.09 -3.29 8.91
C LYS A 52 5.78 -2.59 9.25
N TRP A 53 4.93 -3.28 9.99
CA TRP A 53 3.64 -2.77 10.45
C TRP A 53 3.63 -2.64 11.98
N ARG A 54 2.80 -1.73 12.49
CA ARG A 54 2.58 -1.63 13.94
C ARG A 54 2.07 -2.97 14.47
N GLY A 55 2.74 -3.52 15.48
CA GLY A 55 2.41 -4.83 16.05
C GLY A 55 2.70 -6.02 15.13
N GLY A 56 3.42 -5.83 14.03
CA GLY A 56 3.83 -6.91 13.12
C GLY A 56 2.73 -7.44 12.19
N VAL A 57 1.53 -6.85 12.20
CA VAL A 57 0.39 -7.32 11.42
C VAL A 57 0.00 -6.28 10.38
N ALA A 58 -0.09 -6.71 9.11
CA ALA A 58 -0.57 -5.85 8.05
C ALA A 58 -2.05 -5.49 8.27
N PRO A 59 -2.45 -4.24 7.99
CA PRO A 59 -3.83 -3.81 8.16
C PRO A 59 -4.74 -4.51 7.15
N ARG A 60 -5.98 -4.78 7.58
CA ARG A 60 -7.03 -5.34 6.72
C ARG A 60 -7.60 -4.24 5.83
N GLN A 61 -7.66 -4.51 4.53
CA GLN A 61 -8.24 -3.59 3.54
C GLN A 61 -9.76 -3.57 3.66
N SER A 62 -10.36 -2.46 3.24
CA SER A 62 -11.80 -2.35 3.07
C SER A 62 -12.26 -3.32 1.99
N THR A 63 -13.43 -3.93 2.17
CA THR A 63 -13.93 -4.99 1.26
C THR A 63 -15.16 -4.59 0.47
N ALA A 64 -15.78 -3.45 0.76
CA ALA A 64 -16.92 -2.97 -0.01
C ALA A 64 -16.50 -2.58 -1.44
N ALA A 65 -17.43 -2.71 -2.39
CA ALA A 65 -17.22 -2.25 -3.75
C ALA A 65 -16.84 -0.76 -3.76
N ASN A 66 -15.85 -0.39 -4.58
CA ASN A 66 -15.32 0.97 -4.70
C ASN A 66 -14.73 1.58 -3.41
N ALA A 67 -14.58 0.80 -2.33
CA ALA A 67 -14.00 1.29 -1.09
C ALA A 67 -12.56 1.76 -1.29
N ILE A 68 -12.20 2.83 -0.56
CA ILE A 68 -10.89 3.47 -0.66
C ILE A 68 -10.11 3.24 0.63
N ASP A 69 -8.89 2.75 0.48
CA ASP A 69 -7.89 2.72 1.55
C ASP A 69 -6.70 3.61 1.17
N ILE A 70 -6.12 4.28 2.15
CA ILE A 70 -4.89 5.06 1.96
C ILE A 70 -3.80 4.45 2.84
N VAL A 71 -2.69 4.09 2.22
CA VAL A 71 -1.54 3.51 2.90
C VAL A 71 -0.35 4.43 2.73
N SER A 72 0.22 4.86 3.86
CA SER A 72 1.46 5.63 3.89
C SER A 72 2.63 4.71 4.21
N PHE A 73 3.77 4.98 3.57
CA PHE A 73 5.02 4.32 3.88
C PHE A 73 6.11 5.34 4.13
N TYR A 74 6.90 5.11 5.17
CA TYR A 74 8.18 5.76 5.36
C TYR A 74 9.29 4.75 5.07
N TYR A 75 10.20 5.09 4.16
CA TYR A 75 11.37 4.29 3.85
C TYR A 75 12.60 4.96 4.46
N ASN A 76 13.38 4.21 5.24
CA ASN A 76 14.57 4.74 5.92
C ASN A 76 15.88 4.53 5.13
N GLY A 77 15.82 3.93 3.93
CA GLY A 77 17.00 3.48 3.19
C GLY A 77 17.18 1.97 3.17
N THR A 78 16.41 1.22 3.97
CA THR A 78 16.48 -0.25 4.05
C THR A 78 15.09 -0.88 4.21
N ASP A 79 14.32 -0.44 5.20
CA ASP A 79 13.00 -0.96 5.54
C ASP A 79 11.90 0.07 5.21
N TYR A 80 10.69 -0.45 4.98
CA TYR A 80 9.47 0.35 4.88
C TYR A 80 8.69 0.25 6.18
N TYR A 81 8.18 1.37 6.68
CA TYR A 81 7.30 1.45 7.83
C TYR A 81 5.92 1.87 7.34
N GLY A 82 4.95 0.97 7.42
CA GLY A 82 3.61 1.14 6.88
C GLY A 82 2.59 1.57 7.94
N CYS A 83 1.69 2.48 7.54
CA CYS A 83 0.47 2.79 8.26
C CYS A 83 -0.67 2.90 7.25
N SER A 84 -1.88 2.45 7.59
CA SER A 84 -3.05 2.63 6.72
C SER A 84 -4.23 3.23 7.46
N GLY A 85 -4.96 4.10 6.76
CA GLY A 85 -6.36 4.35 7.04
C GLY A 85 -7.24 3.57 6.06
N SER A 86 -8.39 3.12 6.54
CA SER A 86 -9.33 2.33 5.77
C SER A 86 -10.73 2.91 5.81
N GLY A 87 -11.52 2.66 4.77
CA GLY A 87 -12.94 3.02 4.72
C GLY A 87 -13.19 4.51 4.46
N TYR A 88 -12.32 5.15 3.69
CA TYR A 88 -12.52 6.55 3.28
C TYR A 88 -13.72 6.65 2.31
N GLN A 89 -14.55 7.69 2.52
CA GLN A 89 -15.73 8.02 1.70
C GLN A 89 -15.35 8.85 0.47
#